data_AF-A0A4Q4WHD4-F1
#
_entry.id   AF-A0A4Q4WHD4-F1
#
_cell.length_a   1.000
_cell.length_b   1.000
_cell.length_c   1.000
_cell.angle_alpha   90.00
_cell.angle_beta   90.00
_cell.angle_gamma   90.00
#
_symmetry.space_group_name_H-M   'P 1'
#
loop_
_entity.id
_entity.type
_entity.pdbx_description
1 polymer ?
#
loop_
_entity_poly.entity_id
_entity_poly.type
_entity_poly.pdbx_seq_one_letter_code
_entity_poly.pdbx_strand_id
1 'polypeptide(L)'
;MAPLKVMLGKDIRNPLSLDLDTAKAETEPAQRALAIVKQIKNVQTLARKAALETQKRQEAQANKKRRPADFRVGDKVFLRKKGFATQAPTTRLDSQWVGPFKVMEERGHSFSRRQPVTSTNPDTTAT
;
A
#
# COMPACT_ATOMS: atom_id res chain seq x y z
N MET A 1 -5.23 -5.55 -16.53
CA MET A 1 -6.56 -6.17 -16.77
C MET A 1 -7.53 -5.58 -15.75
N ALA A 2 -8.77 -5.26 -16.14
CA ALA A 2 -9.73 -4.66 -15.22
C ALA A 2 -10.23 -5.69 -14.17
N PRO A 3 -10.44 -5.32 -12.89
CA PRO A 3 -10.86 -6.25 -11.85
C PRO A 3 -12.17 -6.98 -12.18
N LEU A 4 -13.17 -6.26 -12.71
CA LEU A 4 -14.47 -6.83 -13.08
C LEU A 4 -14.37 -7.88 -14.19
N LYS A 5 -13.47 -7.67 -15.16
CA LYS A 5 -13.18 -8.67 -16.21
C LYS A 5 -12.63 -9.96 -15.61
N VAL A 6 -11.78 -9.84 -14.58
CA VAL A 6 -11.19 -11.01 -13.90
C VAL A 6 -12.25 -11.80 -13.13
N MET A 7 -13.21 -11.10 -12.51
CA MET A 7 -14.34 -11.72 -11.81
C MET A 7 -15.31 -12.43 -12.75
N LEU A 8 -15.75 -11.73 -13.80
CA LEU A 8 -16.81 -12.21 -14.70
C LEU A 8 -16.28 -13.10 -15.85
N GLY A 9 -14.97 -13.09 -16.09
CA GLY A 9 -14.33 -13.74 -17.23
C GLY A 9 -14.61 -13.07 -18.58
N LYS A 10 -15.43 -12.01 -18.60
CA LYS A 10 -15.80 -11.24 -19.78
C LYS A 10 -15.82 -9.75 -19.47
N ASP A 11 -15.66 -8.94 -20.50
CA ASP A 11 -15.84 -7.50 -20.35
C ASP A 11 -17.31 -7.19 -20.07
N ILE A 12 -17.52 -6.16 -19.24
CA ILE A 12 -18.85 -5.61 -19.04
C ILE A 12 -19.33 -4.96 -20.34
N ARG A 13 -20.64 -5.00 -20.56
CA ARG A 13 -21.25 -4.38 -21.74
C ARG A 13 -20.92 -2.89 -21.74
N ASN A 14 -20.23 -2.42 -22.76
CA ASN A 14 -19.88 -1.02 -22.96
C ASN A 14 -20.85 -0.41 -23.98
N PRO A 15 -21.33 0.83 -23.82
CA PRO A 15 -22.12 1.50 -24.86
C PRO A 15 -21.45 1.54 -26.25
N LEU A 16 -20.12 1.44 -26.31
CA LEU A 16 -19.36 1.36 -27.56
C LEU A 16 -19.00 -0.08 -28.00
N SER A 17 -19.30 -1.11 -27.20
CA SER A 17 -19.04 -2.50 -27.61
C SER A 17 -20.18 -3.01 -28.50
N LEU A 18 -19.86 -3.32 -29.75
CA LEU A 18 -20.78 -3.82 -30.78
C LEU A 18 -21.22 -5.29 -30.59
N ASP A 19 -20.58 -6.03 -29.70
CA ASP A 19 -20.76 -7.48 -29.62
C ASP A 19 -22.11 -7.86 -29.00
N LEU A 20 -23.08 -8.10 -29.87
CA LEU A 20 -24.24 -8.91 -29.58
C LEU A 20 -23.78 -10.38 -29.65
N ASP A 21 -23.58 -11.03 -28.50
CA ASP A 21 -23.40 -12.49 -28.38
C ASP A 21 -24.72 -13.22 -28.79
N THR A 22 -25.24 -12.96 -30.00
CA THR A 22 -26.46 -13.58 -30.54
C THR A 22 -26.19 -14.96 -31.12
N ALA A 23 -24.95 -15.23 -31.55
CA ALA A 23 -24.54 -16.52 -32.12
C ALA A 23 -24.46 -17.68 -31.10
N LYS A 24 -24.46 -17.40 -29.79
CA LYS A 24 -24.37 -18.42 -28.71
C LYS A 24 -25.73 -18.85 -28.14
N ALA A 25 -26.83 -18.45 -28.77
CA ALA A 25 -28.17 -18.80 -28.32
C ALA A 25 -28.55 -20.27 -28.60
N GLU A 26 -27.88 -20.92 -29.56
CA GLU A 26 -28.25 -22.26 -30.06
C GLU A 26 -27.59 -23.43 -29.31
N THR A 27 -26.75 -23.15 -28.30
CA THR A 27 -26.02 -24.19 -27.56
C THR A 27 -26.78 -24.65 -26.31
N GLU A 28 -26.80 -25.97 -26.06
CA GLU A 28 -27.30 -26.58 -24.82
C GLU A 28 -26.83 -25.83 -23.55
N PRO A 29 -27.72 -25.54 -22.59
CA PRO A 29 -27.41 -24.69 -21.44
C PRO A 29 -26.24 -25.23 -20.59
N ALA A 30 -26.09 -26.55 -20.51
CA ALA A 30 -24.98 -27.20 -19.81
C ALA A 30 -23.62 -26.91 -20.47
N GLN A 31 -23.53 -26.98 -21.79
CA GLN A 31 -22.29 -26.70 -22.53
C GLN A 31 -21.90 -25.22 -22.42
N ARG A 32 -22.90 -24.32 -22.44
CA ARG A 32 -22.68 -22.88 -22.23
C ARG A 32 -22.12 -22.58 -20.85
N ALA A 33 -22.66 -23.20 -19.79
CA ALA A 33 -22.17 -23.03 -18.43
C ALA A 33 -20.69 -23.47 -18.31
N LEU A 34 -20.34 -24.62 -18.90
CA LEU A 34 -18.96 -25.12 -18.94
C LEU A 34 -18.01 -24.16 -19.66
N ALA A 35 -18.43 -23.60 -20.79
CA ALA A 35 -17.65 -22.63 -21.55
C ALA A 35 -17.35 -21.36 -20.75
N ILE A 36 -18.34 -20.83 -20.01
CA ILE A 36 -18.18 -19.65 -19.15
C ILE A 36 -17.17 -19.93 -18.04
N VAL A 37 -17.28 -21.07 -17.35
CA VAL A 37 -16.33 -21.44 -16.28
C VAL A 37 -14.90 -21.56 -16.83
N LYS A 38 -14.73 -22.18 -18.01
CA LYS A 38 -13.42 -22.28 -18.68
C LYS A 38 -12.85 -20.90 -18.99
N GLN A 39 -13.68 -19.99 -19.51
CA GLN A 39 -13.27 -18.63 -19.83
C GLN A 39 -12.84 -17.85 -18.58
N ILE A 40 -13.61 -17.93 -17.48
CA ILE A 40 -13.25 -17.31 -16.20
C ILE A 40 -11.90 -17.82 -15.71
N LYS A 41 -11.70 -19.16 -15.71
CA LYS A 41 -10.43 -19.76 -15.30
C LYS A 41 -9.27 -19.24 -16.13
N ASN A 42 -9.40 -19.19 -17.45
CA ASN A 42 -8.37 -18.69 -18.36
C ASN A 42 -8.02 -17.22 -18.11
N VAL A 43 -9.04 -16.39 -17.89
CA VAL A 43 -8.85 -14.97 -17.58
C VAL A 43 -8.15 -14.80 -16.24
N GLN A 44 -8.52 -15.57 -15.22
CA GLN A 44 -7.88 -15.51 -13.91
C GLN A 44 -6.43 -15.98 -13.95
N THR A 45 -6.10 -17.05 -14.68
CA THR A 45 -4.71 -17.53 -14.81
C THR A 45 -3.85 -16.50 -15.53
N LEU A 46 -4.36 -15.89 -16.60
CA LEU A 46 -3.68 -14.80 -17.31
C LEU A 46 -3.46 -13.58 -16.41
N ALA A 47 -4.50 -13.16 -15.67
CA ALA A 47 -4.41 -12.04 -14.76
C ALA A 47 -3.38 -12.27 -13.65
N ARG A 48 -3.35 -13.46 -13.05
CA ARG A 48 -2.35 -13.83 -12.04
C ARG A 48 -0.93 -13.80 -12.61
N LYS A 49 -0.72 -14.37 -13.80
CA LYS A 49 0.60 -14.37 -14.46
C LYS A 49 1.10 -12.95 -14.72
N ALA A 50 0.24 -12.10 -15.29
CA ALA A 50 0.57 -10.71 -15.55
C ALA A 50 0.85 -9.94 -14.24
N ALA A 51 0.05 -10.15 -13.19
CA ALA A 51 0.25 -9.51 -11.89
C ALA A 51 1.62 -9.87 -11.30
N LEU A 52 2.00 -11.15 -11.30
CA LEU A 52 3.31 -11.61 -10.79
C LEU A 52 4.47 -11.00 -11.59
N GLU A 53 4.36 -10.94 -12.91
CA GLU A 53 5.38 -10.32 -13.75
C GLU A 53 5.52 -8.82 -13.47
N THR A 54 4.40 -8.10 -13.34
CA THR A 54 4.42 -6.68 -12.97
C THR A 54 4.98 -6.45 -11.58
N GLN A 55 4.64 -7.29 -10.60
CA GLN A 55 5.17 -7.20 -9.25
C GLN A 55 6.69 -7.35 -9.23
N LYS A 56 7.24 -8.34 -9.95
CA LYS A 56 8.69 -8.53 -10.09
C LYS A 56 9.38 -7.31 -10.71
N ARG A 57 8.78 -6.71 -11.74
CA ARG A 57 9.31 -5.48 -12.38
C ARG A 57 9.29 -4.29 -11.43
N GLN A 58 8.18 -4.09 -10.71
CA GLN A 58 8.04 -3.02 -9.73
C GLN A 58 9.04 -3.19 -8.58
N GLU A 59 9.21 -4.41 -8.08
CA GLU A 59 10.21 -4.74 -7.07
C GLU A 59 11.62 -4.43 -7.55
N ALA A 60 12.01 -4.91 -8.74
CA ALA A 60 13.32 -4.62 -9.32
C ALA A 60 13.56 -3.11 -9.46
N GLN A 61 12.56 -2.36 -9.92
CA GLN A 61 12.68 -0.91 -10.10
C GLN A 61 12.73 -0.15 -8.77
N ALA A 62 11.95 -0.57 -7.77
CA ALA A 62 11.98 0.01 -6.44
C ALA A 62 13.32 -0.26 -5.74
N ASN A 63 13.82 -1.50 -5.84
CA ASN A 63 15.08 -1.91 -5.21
C ASN A 63 16.29 -1.16 -5.77
N LYS A 64 16.29 -0.74 -7.05
CA LYS A 64 17.37 0.10 -7.62
C LYS A 64 17.62 1.41 -6.87
N LYS A 65 16.57 2.01 -6.28
CA LYS A 65 16.67 3.31 -5.57
C LYS A 65 16.65 3.16 -4.06
N ARG A 66 16.37 1.97 -3.52
CA ARG A 66 16.34 1.73 -2.08
C ARG A 66 17.76 1.76 -1.53
N ARG A 67 17.95 2.49 -0.44
CA ARG A 67 19.13 2.39 0.43
C ARG A 67 18.67 1.74 1.74
N PRO A 68 19.37 0.70 2.24
CA PRO A 68 19.10 0.19 3.57
C PRO A 68 19.32 1.32 4.59
N ALA A 69 18.54 1.29 5.66
CA ALA A 69 18.72 2.21 6.76
C ALA A 69 19.82 1.65 7.66
N ASP A 70 20.98 2.31 7.72
CA ASP A 70 22.15 1.84 8.48
C ASP A 70 22.06 2.20 9.99
N PHE A 71 20.86 2.16 10.57
CA PHE A 71 20.65 2.48 11.98
C PHE A 71 20.70 1.22 12.83
N ARG A 72 21.35 1.30 13.99
CA ARG A 72 21.40 0.23 14.98
C ARG A 72 20.65 0.63 16.24
N VAL A 73 20.24 -0.36 17.02
CA VAL A 73 19.69 -0.14 18.36
C VAL A 73 20.74 0.60 19.20
N GLY A 74 20.34 1.74 19.76
CA GLY A 74 21.22 2.62 20.51
C GLY A 74 21.69 3.86 19.78
N ASP A 75 21.57 3.90 18.44
CA ASP A 75 21.93 5.08 17.66
C ASP A 75 20.99 6.25 17.95
N LYS A 76 21.52 7.46 17.78
CA LYS A 76 20.80 8.72 17.93
C LYS A 76 20.44 9.25 16.55
N VAL A 77 19.15 9.30 16.25
CA VAL A 77 18.62 9.73 14.95
C VAL A 77 17.77 10.98 15.09
N PHE A 78 17.86 11.87 14.09
CA PHE A 78 16.97 13.02 13.97
C PHE A 78 15.72 12.66 13.19
N LEU A 79 14.59 13.22 13.59
CA LEU A 79 13.31 12.96 12.94
C LEU A 79 12.76 14.23 12.30
N ARG A 80 12.10 14.05 11.16
CA ARG A 80 11.41 15.16 10.50
C ARG A 80 10.18 15.55 11.33
N LYS A 81 9.98 16.85 11.53
CA LYS A 81 8.94 17.43 12.40
C LYS A 81 7.48 17.09 12.04
N LYS A 82 7.20 16.51 10.86
CA LYS A 82 5.82 16.30 10.39
C LYS A 82 5.01 15.44 11.38
N GLY A 83 4.03 16.07 12.04
CA GLY A 83 3.14 15.41 13.00
C GLY A 83 3.57 15.46 14.48
N PHE A 84 4.57 16.26 14.84
CA PHE A 84 4.99 16.46 16.24
C PHE A 84 4.79 17.91 16.71
N ALA A 85 4.29 18.07 17.93
CA ALA A 85 4.33 19.35 18.63
C ALA A 85 5.73 19.56 19.21
N THR A 86 6.32 20.72 18.92
CA THR A 86 7.58 21.17 19.51
C THR A 86 7.29 22.30 20.48
N GLN A 87 8.28 22.65 21.30
CA GLN A 87 8.22 23.84 22.17
C GLN A 87 8.14 25.17 21.40
N ALA A 88 8.44 25.18 20.11
CA ALA A 88 8.35 26.38 19.30
C ALA A 88 6.88 26.81 19.11
N PRO A 89 6.57 28.12 19.24
CA PRO A 89 5.20 28.62 19.21
C PRO A 89 4.55 28.55 17.82
N THR A 90 5.34 28.56 16.74
CA THR A 90 4.84 28.44 15.37
C THR A 90 5.77 27.57 14.52
N THR A 91 5.22 26.95 13.48
CA THR A 91 5.99 26.06 12.58
C THR A 91 7.09 26.80 11.81
N ARG A 92 6.94 28.10 11.55
CA ARG A 92 7.90 28.90 10.78
C ARG A 92 9.18 29.20 11.56
N LEU A 93 9.09 29.26 12.89
CA LEU A 93 10.22 29.55 13.79
C LEU A 93 10.85 28.28 14.38
N ASP A 94 10.46 27.11 13.89
CA ASP A 94 10.94 25.84 14.43
C ASP A 94 11.85 25.11 13.45
N SER A 95 12.70 24.25 13.99
CA SER A 95 13.55 23.37 13.20
C SER A 95 12.70 22.35 12.43
N GLN A 96 13.12 22.02 11.21
CA GLN A 96 12.54 20.93 10.43
C GLN A 96 12.88 19.55 11.00
N TRP A 97 13.97 19.48 11.77
CA TRP A 97 14.50 18.27 12.40
C TRP A 97 14.44 18.39 13.91
N VAL A 98 13.78 17.44 14.56
CA VAL A 98 13.63 17.37 16.01
C VAL A 98 14.61 16.34 16.53
N GLY A 99 15.42 16.76 17.50
CA GLY A 99 16.19 16.01 18.51
C GLY A 99 16.89 14.71 18.11
N PRO A 100 18.03 14.39 18.73
CA PRO A 100 18.56 13.03 18.66
C PRO A 100 17.70 12.09 19.53
N PHE A 101 16.87 11.27 18.90
CA PHE A 101 16.12 10.21 19.57
C PHE A 101 16.92 8.90 19.54
N LYS A 102 16.96 8.20 20.67
CA LYS A 102 17.58 6.88 20.74
C LYS A 102 16.66 5.83 20.13
N VAL A 103 17.19 5.04 19.20
CA VAL A 103 16.51 3.85 18.66
C VAL A 103 16.51 2.76 19.74
N MET A 104 15.32 2.23 20.05
CA MET A 104 15.13 1.24 21.12
C MET A 104 14.99 -0.19 20.57
N GLU A 105 14.27 -0.35 19.47
CA GLU A 105 14.00 -1.65 18.85
C GLU A 105 13.98 -1.51 17.33
N GLU A 106 14.44 -2.53 16.62
CA GLU A 106 14.33 -2.65 15.18
C GLU A 106 13.27 -3.70 14.80
N ARG A 107 12.32 -3.31 13.96
CA ARG A 107 11.26 -4.17 13.41
C ARG A 107 11.27 -4.10 11.88
N GLY A 108 12.15 -4.89 11.27
CA GLY A 108 12.33 -4.91 9.82
C GLY A 108 12.83 -3.57 9.28
N HIS A 109 11.96 -2.76 8.70
CA HIS A 109 12.29 -1.41 8.22
C HIS A 109 11.77 -0.29 9.13
N SER A 110 11.21 -0.64 10.28
CA SER A 110 10.65 0.31 11.25
C SER A 110 11.48 0.29 12.52
N PHE A 111 11.77 1.46 13.07
CA PHE A 111 12.54 1.63 14.31
C PHE A 111 11.65 2.22 15.40
N SER A 112 11.58 1.57 16.55
CA SER A 112 10.83 2.09 17.69
C SER A 112 11.67 3.08 18.49
N ARG A 113 11.03 4.13 18.99
CA ARG A 113 11.63 5.14 19.85
C ARG A 113 10.73 5.38 21.05
N ARG A 114 11.33 5.78 22.17
CA ARG A 114 10.56 6.33 23.30
C ARG A 114 10.06 7.73 22.94
N GLN A 115 8.77 7.98 23.03
CA GLN A 115 8.24 9.34 22.91
C GLN A 115 8.70 10.19 24.11
N PRO A 116 9.01 11.48 23.92
CA PRO A 116 9.18 12.36 25.05
C PRO A 116 7.84 12.40 25.80
N VAL A 117 7.86 12.10 27.09
CA VAL A 117 6.70 12.33 27.97
C VAL A 117 6.39 13.83 27.88
N THR A 118 5.30 14.17 27.21
CA THR A 118 4.76 15.52 27.24
C THR A 118 4.15 15.72 28.62
N SER A 119 4.97 16.15 29.58
CA SER A 119 4.48 16.58 30.88
C SER A 119 3.73 17.90 30.68
N THR A 120 2.41 17.81 30.56
CA THR A 120 1.52 18.93 30.84
C THR A 120 0.51 18.48 31.87
N ASN A 121 0.96 18.29 33.11
CA ASN A 121 0.12 18.45 34.29
C ASN A 121 0.76 19.56 35.14
N PRO A 122 0.21 20.78 35.15
CA PRO A 122 0.43 21.69 36.25
C PRO A 122 -0.66 21.42 37.30
N ASP A 123 -0.44 20.46 38.19
CA ASP A 123 -1.12 20.44 39.49
C ASP A 123 -0.16 21.00 40.55
N THR A 124 -0.73 21.66 41.57
CA THR A 124 -0.12 22.41 42.69
C THR A 124 0.13 23.90 42.35
N THR A 125 -0.65 24.88 42.81
CA THR A 125 -1.10 25.18 44.18
C THR A 125 -2.50 25.81 44.23
N ALA A 126 -3.43 25.18 44.94
CA ALA A 126 -4.60 25.83 45.51
C ALA A 126 -4.95 25.13 46.83
N THR A 127 -4.40 25.62 47.93
CA THR A 127 -4.99 25.69 49.28
C THR A 127 -4.08 26.59 50.10
#